data_AF-A0A8T2IL27-F1
#
_entry.id   AF-A0A8T2IL27-F1
#
_cell.length_a   1.000
_cell.length_b   1.000
_cell.length_c   1.000
_cell.angle_alpha   90.00
_cell.angle_beta   90.00
_cell.angle_gamma   90.00
#
_symmetry.space_group_name_H-M   'P 1'
#
loop_
_entity.id
_entity.type
_entity.pdbx_description
1 polymer ?
#
loop_
_entity_poly.entity_id
_entity_poly.type
_entity_poly.pdbx_seq_one_letter_code
_entity_poly.pdbx_strand_id
1 'polypeptide(L)'
;MEYNPQGITVQSVLPLLVSTKMVFSIKTNMFVKSPDSFAYDALNSVGYTSRTNGCLSHEIQSFFLHLLITDVTLNSPIVASVGNRITKALQKFRDKRKE
;
A
#
# COMPACT_ATOMS: atom_id res chain seq x y z
N MET A 1 15.63 -6.08 -10.04
CA MET A 1 15.78 -4.77 -10.71
C MET A 1 16.62 -4.98 -11.94
N GLU A 2 16.15 -4.54 -13.10
CA GLU A 2 16.86 -4.64 -14.39
C GLU A 2 18.23 -3.94 -14.33
N TYR A 3 18.31 -2.80 -13.63
CA TYR A 3 19.51 -1.96 -13.57
C TYR A 3 20.54 -2.32 -12.48
N ASN A 4 20.34 -3.44 -11.78
CA ASN A 4 21.23 -3.86 -10.70
C ASN A 4 22.66 -4.18 -11.19
N PRO A 5 22.87 -4.90 -12.32
CA PRO A 5 24.21 -5.16 -12.85
C PRO A 5 25.01 -3.90 -13.20
N GLN A 6 24.34 -2.78 -13.47
CA GLN A 6 24.94 -1.47 -13.74
C GLN A 6 25.24 -0.67 -12.46
N GLY A 7 25.01 -1.26 -11.28
CA GLY A 7 25.22 -0.60 -9.98
C GLY A 7 24.15 0.41 -9.60
N ILE A 8 23.01 0.44 -10.31
CA ILE A 8 21.93 1.39 -10.03
C ILE A 8 20.95 0.77 -9.03
N THR A 9 20.82 1.41 -7.87
CA THR A 9 19.81 1.06 -6.87
C THR A 9 18.55 1.88 -7.11
N VAL A 10 17.41 1.20 -7.24
CA VAL A 10 16.09 1.84 -7.35
C VAL A 10 15.32 1.54 -6.07
N GLN A 11 14.81 2.58 -5.42
CA GLN A 11 13.97 2.48 -4.23
C GLN A 11 12.63 3.18 -4.49
N SER A 12 11.54 2.50 -4.14
CA SER A 12 10.19 3.07 -4.16
C SER A 12 9.82 3.57 -2.77
N VAL A 13 9.43 4.85 -2.68
CA VAL A 13 8.93 5.46 -1.44
C VAL A 13 7.42 5.65 -1.55
N LEU A 14 6.67 5.14 -0.59
CA LEU A 14 5.22 5.26 -0.51
C LEU A 14 4.86 6.02 0.77
N PRO A 15 4.95 7.36 0.75
CA PRO A 15 4.54 8.15 1.89
C PRO A 15 3.04 8.01 2.12
N LEU A 16 2.63 7.94 3.39
CA LEU A 16 1.27 8.28 3.79
C LEU A 16 1.12 9.81 3.84
N LEU A 17 0.41 10.32 4.84
CA LEU A 17 -0.01 11.70 4.88
C LEU A 17 1.10 12.62 5.42
N VAL A 18 1.56 13.53 4.57
CA VAL A 18 2.56 14.56 4.92
C VAL A 18 1.92 15.94 4.80
N SER A 19 2.18 16.80 5.79
CA SER A 19 1.69 18.18 5.84
C SER A 19 2.39 19.09 4.83
N THR A 20 2.15 18.88 3.54
CA THR A 20 2.66 19.74 2.47
C THR A 20 1.62 20.79 2.07
N LYS A 21 2.05 21.83 1.34
CA LYS A 21 1.15 22.81 0.73
C LYS A 21 0.15 22.18 -0.26
N MET A 22 0.49 21.03 -0.86
CA MET A 22 -0.39 20.29 -1.77
C MET A 22 -1.64 19.74 -1.06
N VAL A 23 -1.54 19.49 0.25
CA VAL A 23 -2.64 19.02 1.09
C VAL A 23 -3.09 20.12 2.05
N PHE A 24 -2.96 21.39 1.66
CA PHE A 24 -3.39 22.55 2.45
C PHE A 24 -2.76 22.65 3.85
N SER A 25 -1.53 22.16 4.04
CA SER A 25 -0.77 22.27 5.30
C SER A 25 -1.58 21.82 6.53
N ILE A 26 -2.24 20.67 6.42
CA ILE A 26 -2.92 19.99 7.52
C ILE A 26 -2.07 19.96 8.80
N LYS A 27 -2.72 20.07 9.96
CA LYS A 27 -2.02 20.09 11.25
C LYS A 27 -1.18 18.82 11.44
N THR A 28 0.12 19.00 11.64
CA THR A 28 1.06 17.91 11.95
C THR A 28 0.70 17.23 13.27
N ASN A 29 0.88 15.91 13.33
CA ASN A 29 0.65 15.10 14.51
C ASN A 29 1.51 13.83 14.44
N MET A 30 1.29 12.85 15.32
CA MET A 30 2.06 11.60 15.32
C MET A 30 1.91 10.79 14.02
N PHE A 31 0.75 10.88 13.36
CA PHE A 31 0.44 10.19 12.11
C PHE A 31 0.72 11.04 10.86
N VAL A 32 0.68 12.37 11.00
CA VAL A 32 0.91 13.33 9.91
C VAL A 32 2.22 14.06 10.13
N LYS A 33 3.22 13.71 9.32
CA LYS A 33 4.57 14.28 9.47
C LYS A 33 4.71 15.62 8.76
N SER A 34 5.59 16.50 9.26
CA SER A 34 6.01 17.71 8.53
C SER A 34 6.89 17.31 7.33
N PRO A 35 6.92 18.12 6.26
CA PRO A 35 7.68 17.80 5.05
C PRO A 35 9.18 17.72 5.31
N ASP A 36 9.74 18.63 6.09
CA ASP A 36 11.19 18.67 6.37
C ASP A 36 11.62 17.45 7.19
N SER A 37 10.86 17.09 8.23
CA SER A 37 11.14 15.91 9.03
C SER A 37 10.89 14.61 8.25
N PHE A 38 9.92 14.59 7.35
CA PHE A 38 9.71 13.45 6.47
C PHE A 38 10.88 13.26 5.49
N ALA A 39 11.37 14.34 4.86
CA ALA A 39 12.51 14.28 3.95
C ALA A 39 13.79 13.80 4.66
N TYR A 40 14.04 14.28 5.88
CA TYR A 40 15.17 13.85 6.69
C TYR A 40 15.14 12.33 6.95
N ASP A 41 14.01 11.81 7.43
CA ASP A 41 13.86 10.37 7.67
C ASP A 41 13.92 9.55 6.38
N ALA A 42 13.34 10.06 5.29
CA ALA A 42 13.32 9.36 4.01
C ALA A 42 14.73 9.22 3.43
N LEU A 43 15.57 10.26 3.55
CA LEU A 43 16.97 10.20 3.16
C LEU A 43 17.75 9.16 3.97
N ASN A 44 17.46 9.03 5.26
CA ASN A 44 18.04 7.98 6.11
C ASN A 44 17.56 6.57 5.74
N SER A 45 16.56 6.41 4.88
CA SER A 45 16.06 5.10 4.43
C SER A 45 16.65 4.66 3.07
N VAL A 46 17.36 5.55 2.37
CA VAL A 46 17.92 5.27 1.05
C VAL A 46 18.96 4.15 1.13
N GLY A 47 18.81 3.14 0.27
CA GLY A 47 19.74 2.01 0.16
C GLY A 47 19.48 0.85 1.11
N TYR A 48 18.61 0.99 2.12
CA TYR A 48 18.30 -0.10 3.06
C TYR A 48 17.33 -1.14 2.50
N THR A 49 16.36 -0.71 1.69
CA THR A 49 15.28 -1.55 1.15
C THR A 49 14.87 -1.07 -0.23
N SER A 50 14.30 -1.96 -1.05
CA SER A 50 13.74 -1.60 -2.36
C SER A 50 12.40 -0.85 -2.27
N ARG A 51 11.69 -0.97 -1.14
CA ARG A 51 10.40 -0.31 -0.89
C ARG A 51 10.31 0.16 0.56
N THR A 52 9.90 1.39 0.78
CA THR A 52 9.74 1.99 2.13
C THR A 52 8.60 3.00 2.15
N ASN A 53 8.05 3.27 3.33
CA ASN A 53 7.10 4.34 3.59
C ASN A 53 7.81 5.67 3.97
N GLY A 54 9.15 5.69 4.00
CA GLY A 54 9.99 6.88 4.14
C GLY A 54 10.16 7.40 5.57
N CYS A 55 9.36 6.94 6.54
CA CYS A 55 9.58 7.23 7.96
C CYS A 55 8.93 6.17 8.85
N LEU A 56 9.41 6.06 10.10
CA LEU A 56 8.96 5.03 11.03
C LEU A 56 7.45 5.13 11.35
N SER A 57 6.92 6.35 11.52
CA SER A 57 5.49 6.53 11.83
C SER A 57 4.59 6.07 10.68
N HIS A 58 5.04 6.23 9.43
CA HIS A 58 4.31 5.77 8.26
C HIS A 58 4.43 4.25 8.07
N GLU A 59 5.57 3.63 8.37
CA GLU A 59 5.72 2.17 8.38
C GLU A 59 4.72 1.52 9.35
N ILE A 60 4.62 2.05 10.58
CA ILE A 60 3.67 1.55 11.59
C ILE A 60 2.22 1.67 11.09
N GLN A 61 1.85 2.81 10.51
CA GLN A 61 0.51 2.99 9.93
C GLN A 61 0.24 2.00 8.80
N SER A 62 1.20 1.83 7.89
CA SER A 62 1.12 0.94 6.74
C SER A 62 0.94 -0.52 7.17
N PHE A 63 1.62 -0.92 8.26
CA PHE A 63 1.47 -2.23 8.88
C PHE A 63 0.05 -2.47 9.40
N PHE A 64 -0.50 -1.53 10.18
CA PHE A 64 -1.88 -1.65 10.68
C PHE A 64 -2.91 -1.60 9.56
N LEU A 65 -2.71 -0.76 8.54
CA LEU A 65 -3.57 -0.71 7.36
C LEU A 65 -3.58 -2.05 6.61
N HIS A 66 -2.41 -2.66 6.40
CA HIS A 66 -2.32 -3.99 5.80
C HIS A 66 -3.04 -5.03 6.64
N LEU A 67 -2.81 -5.05 7.96
CA LEU A 67 -3.45 -6.01 8.86
C LEU A 67 -4.98 -5.88 8.78
N LEU A 68 -5.52 -4.67 8.92
CA LEU A 68 -6.96 -4.44 8.85
C LEU A 68 -7.56 -4.79 7.48
N ILE A 69 -6.91 -4.42 6.38
CA ILE A 69 -7.41 -4.74 5.03
C ILE A 69 -7.33 -6.25 4.79
N THR A 70 -6.22 -6.90 5.10
CA THR A 70 -6.08 -8.34 4.86
C THR A 70 -7.05 -9.15 5.72
N ASP A 71 -7.15 -8.84 7.01
CA ASP A 71 -8.01 -9.60 7.93
C ASP A 71 -9.50 -9.38 7.67
N VAL A 72 -9.94 -8.15 7.43
CA VAL A 72 -11.36 -7.85 7.19
C VAL A 72 -11.79 -8.32 5.80
N THR A 73 -10.94 -8.22 4.78
CA THR A 73 -11.37 -8.52 3.40
C THR A 73 -11.33 -10.01 3.10
N LEU A 74 -10.32 -10.76 3.58
CA LEU A 74 -10.18 -12.19 3.26
C LEU A 74 -10.99 -13.11 4.17
N ASN A 75 -11.17 -12.74 5.45
CA ASN A 75 -11.90 -13.57 6.42
C ASN A 75 -13.37 -13.15 6.60
N SER A 76 -13.87 -12.13 5.88
CA SER A 76 -15.30 -11.80 5.95
C SER A 76 -16.15 -12.81 5.17
N PRO A 77 -17.25 -13.30 5.75
CA PRO A 77 -18.21 -14.17 5.05
C PRO A 77 -18.88 -13.48 3.87
N ILE A 78 -18.87 -12.14 3.84
CA ILE A 78 -19.46 -11.32 2.78
C ILE A 78 -18.66 -11.48 1.47
N VAL A 79 -17.33 -11.37 1.52
CA VAL A 79 -16.48 -11.52 0.31
C VAL A 79 -16.53 -12.96 -0.21
N ALA A 80 -16.53 -13.96 0.67
CA ALA A 80 -16.71 -15.37 0.30
C ALA A 80 -18.06 -15.61 -0.40
N SER A 81 -19.14 -14.99 0.10
CA SER A 81 -20.48 -15.13 -0.49
C SER A 81 -20.58 -14.48 -1.88
N VAL A 82 -19.95 -13.32 -2.12
CA VAL A 82 -19.90 -12.64 -3.42
C VAL A 82 -19.06 -13.43 -4.42
N GLY A 83 -17.89 -13.93 -4.00
CA GLY A 83 -17.03 -14.78 -4.83
C GLY A 83 -17.77 -16.03 -5.35
N ASN A 84 -18.53 -16.70 -4.47
CA ASN A 84 -19.33 -17.87 -4.84
C ASN A 84 -20.47 -17.55 -5.81
N ARG A 85 -21.02 -16.33 -5.82
CA ARG A 85 -22.05 -15.91 -6.78
C ARG A 85 -21.46 -15.65 -8.16
N ILE A 86 -20.26 -15.05 -8.21
CA ILE A 86 -19.56 -14.77 -9.45
C ILE A 86 -19.12 -16.07 -10.13
N THR A 87 -18.56 -17.03 -9.38
CA THR A 87 -18.17 -18.35 -9.94
C THR A 87 -19.37 -19.12 -10.47
N LYS A 88 -20.50 -19.13 -9.76
CA LYS A 88 -21.75 -19.73 -10.26
C LYS A 88 -22.26 -19.05 -11.54
N ALA A 89 -22.18 -17.72 -11.63
CA ALA A 89 -22.57 -16.99 -12.84
C ALA A 89 -21.65 -17.32 -14.02
N LEU A 90 -20.34 -17.34 -13.80
CA LEU A 90 -19.35 -17.71 -14.83
C LEU A 90 -19.53 -19.15 -15.32
N GLN A 91 -19.85 -20.08 -14.42
CA GLN A 91 -20.13 -21.47 -14.77
C GLN A 91 -21.39 -21.57 -15.64
N LYS A 92 -22.45 -20.84 -15.27
CA LYS A 92 -23.67 -20.73 -16.08
C LYS A 92 -23.40 -20.14 -17.48
N PHE A 93 -22.54 -19.12 -17.59
CA PHE A 93 -22.15 -18.56 -18.89
C PHE A 93 -21.28 -19.52 -19.72
N ARG A 94 -20.41 -20.30 -19.08
CA ARG A 94 -19.58 -21.31 -19.75
C ARG A 94 -20.41 -22.45 -20.30
N ASP A 95 -21.38 -22.93 -19.54
CA ASP A 95 -22.23 -24.05 -19.95
C ASP A 95 -23.15 -23.62 -21.10
N LYS A 96 -23.68 -22.39 -21.08
CA LYS A 96 -24.43 -21.79 -22.21
C LYS A 96 -23.59 -21.56 -23.48
N ARG A 97 -22.26 -21.54 -23.38
CA ARG A 97 -21.35 -21.37 -24.53
C ARG A 97 -20.95 -22.71 -25.17
N LYS A 98 -21.30 -23.83 -24.54
CA LYS A 98 -21.02 -25.21 -25.01
C LYS A 98 -22.23 -25.86 -25.68
N GLU A 99 -23.41 -25.27 -25.54
CA GLU A 99 -24.62 -25.55 -26.33
C GLU A 99 -24.60 -24.75 -27.64
#